data_AF-A0AAW2JTU8-F1
#
_entry.id   AF-A0AAW2JTU8-F1
#
_cell.length_a   1.000
_cell.length_b   1.000
_cell.length_c   1.000
_cell.angle_alpha   90.00
_cell.angle_beta   90.00
_cell.angle_gamma   90.00
#
_symmetry.space_group_name_H-M   'P 1'
#
loop_
_entity.id
_entity.type
_entity.pdbx_description
1 polymer ?
#
loop_
_entity_poly.entity_id
_entity_poly.type
_entity_poly.pdbx_seq_one_letter_code
_entity_poly.pdbx_strand_id
1 'polypeptide(L)'
;MGVDYYNILKVSRNATEEDVKKSYKRLAMKWHPDKNAVNTKEAEAKFKQISEAYDVLSDPQKRQIYDMYGEEGLSSGLYPPPSSKNRDSGYGGSGRGFKFSPRDAEDIFEEFFGGLDGGQGKSTGGGGRLKKAAVMETKLPCSLEELYKGSRRKMKISRIVLDDSGKPVTVQEVLAIHIKPGWKKGTKITFPEKGNHESGAAPGDLIFVVDEKPHPTFKRDDNDLVINQKISLLDALTGKTT
;
A
#
# COMPACT_ATOMS: atom_id res chain seq x y z
N MET A 1 -12.24 -32.27 17.93
CA MET A 1 -12.91 -31.87 16.67
C MET A 1 -12.03 -30.79 16.06
N GLY A 2 -11.44 -31.04 14.89
CA GLY A 2 -10.53 -30.07 14.28
C GLY A 2 -11.25 -28.77 13.93
N VAL A 3 -10.54 -27.65 14.07
CA VAL A 3 -11.08 -26.33 13.75
C VAL A 3 -11.23 -26.18 12.22
N ASP A 4 -12.43 -25.82 11.73
CA ASP A 4 -12.67 -25.54 10.31
C ASP A 4 -12.41 -24.06 9.99
N TYR A 5 -11.23 -23.75 9.44
CA TYR A 5 -10.79 -22.39 9.12
C TYR A 5 -11.61 -21.75 7.99
N TYR A 6 -12.17 -22.55 7.07
CA TYR A 6 -13.06 -22.05 6.02
C TYR A 6 -14.37 -21.54 6.62
N ASN A 7 -14.91 -22.27 7.60
CA ASN A 7 -16.12 -21.85 8.30
C ASN A 7 -15.89 -20.61 9.18
N ILE A 8 -14.71 -20.48 9.81
CA ILE A 8 -14.34 -19.30 10.59
C ILE A 8 -14.27 -18.05 9.71
N LEU A 9 -13.59 -18.14 8.56
CA LEU A 9 -13.50 -17.05 7.60
C LEU A 9 -14.77 -16.89 6.76
N LYS A 10 -15.78 -17.75 6.91
CA LYS A 10 -17.03 -17.74 6.12
C LYS A 10 -16.76 -17.74 4.62
N VAL A 11 -15.82 -18.58 4.19
CA VAL A 11 -15.43 -18.78 2.79
C VAL A 11 -15.59 -20.26 2.44
N SER A 12 -15.76 -20.55 1.16
CA SER A 12 -15.85 -21.94 0.68
C SER A 12 -14.46 -22.59 0.61
N ARG A 13 -14.39 -23.93 0.64
CA ARG A 13 -13.12 -24.67 0.53
C ARG A 13 -12.38 -24.42 -0.81
N ASN A 14 -13.13 -24.08 -1.86
CA ASN A 14 -12.60 -23.69 -3.17
C ASN A 14 -12.34 -22.18 -3.30
N ALA A 15 -12.39 -21.40 -2.22
CA ALA A 15 -12.18 -19.95 -2.26
C ALA A 15 -10.76 -19.61 -2.74
N THR A 16 -10.65 -18.53 -3.52
CA THR A 16 -9.36 -17.99 -3.96
C THR A 16 -8.66 -17.27 -2.80
N GLU A 17 -7.35 -17.03 -2.92
CA GLU A 17 -6.58 -16.27 -1.92
C GLU A 17 -7.16 -14.85 -1.73
N GLU A 18 -7.65 -14.24 -2.81
CA GLU A 18 -8.31 -12.94 -2.77
C GLU A 18 -9.59 -12.97 -1.93
N ASP A 19 -10.39 -14.03 -2.05
CA ASP A 19 -11.61 -14.22 -1.26
C ASP A 19 -11.32 -14.42 0.22
N VAL A 20 -10.28 -15.19 0.54
CA VAL A 20 -9.77 -15.40 1.91
C VAL A 20 -9.34 -14.07 2.52
N LYS A 21 -8.54 -13.27 1.80
CA LYS A 21 -8.09 -11.94 2.23
C LYS A 21 -9.22 -10.95 2.42
N LYS A 22 -10.19 -10.96 1.51
CA LYS A 22 -11.36 -10.07 1.55
C LYS A 22 -12.27 -10.40 2.74
N SER A 23 -12.45 -11.68 3.04
CA SER A 23 -13.26 -12.10 4.19
C SER A 23 -12.56 -11.83 5.52
N TYR A 24 -11.24 -12.06 5.60
CA TYR A 24 -10.43 -11.66 6.75
C TYR A 24 -10.61 -10.17 7.07
N LYS A 25 -10.41 -9.29 6.08
CA LYS A 25 -10.57 -7.84 6.27
C LYS A 25 -11.95 -7.46 6.81
N ARG A 26 -13.00 -8.08 6.27
CA ARG A 26 -14.39 -7.83 6.70
C ARG A 26 -14.63 -8.28 8.14
N LEU A 27 -14.11 -9.45 8.53
CA LEU A 27 -14.32 -10.03 9.85
C LEU A 27 -13.43 -9.39 10.92
N ALA A 28 -12.19 -9.05 10.59
CA ALA A 28 -11.27 -8.30 11.45
C ALA A 28 -11.83 -6.92 11.81
N MET A 29 -12.39 -6.20 10.82
CA MET A 29 -13.05 -4.91 11.07
C MET A 29 -14.33 -5.05 11.90
N LYS A 30 -15.03 -6.18 11.78
CA LYS A 30 -16.27 -6.45 12.53
C LYS A 30 -15.99 -6.80 13.99
N TRP A 31 -14.93 -7.55 14.25
CA TRP A 31 -14.57 -8.05 15.58
C TRP A 31 -13.38 -7.28 16.21
N HIS A 32 -13.07 -6.09 15.69
CA HIS A 32 -12.02 -5.25 16.25
C HIS A 32 -12.33 -4.92 17.73
N PRO A 33 -11.36 -5.04 18.66
CA PRO A 33 -11.58 -4.78 20.08
C PRO A 33 -12.07 -3.36 20.35
N ASP A 34 -11.56 -2.38 19.59
CA ASP A 34 -11.97 -0.97 19.69
C ASP A 34 -13.44 -0.73 19.30
N LYS A 35 -13.96 -1.47 18.31
CA LYS A 35 -15.36 -1.34 17.86
C LYS A 35 -16.35 -2.14 18.72
N ASN A 36 -15.86 -3.08 19.52
CA ASN A 36 -16.67 -3.97 20.36
C ASN A 36 -16.29 -3.85 21.85
N ALA A 37 -16.23 -2.60 22.35
CA ALA A 37 -15.86 -2.29 23.74
C ALA A 37 -16.78 -2.95 24.81
N VAL A 38 -18.00 -3.35 24.45
CA VAL A 38 -18.96 -4.01 25.36
C VAL A 38 -18.75 -5.52 25.43
N ASN A 39 -18.23 -6.14 24.36
CA ASN A 39 -18.07 -7.59 24.26
C ASN A 39 -16.64 -7.99 23.90
N THR A 40 -15.69 -7.38 24.62
CA THR A 40 -14.25 -7.47 24.34
C THR A 40 -13.73 -8.91 24.40
N LYS A 41 -14.17 -9.72 25.36
CA LYS A 41 -13.74 -11.11 25.50
C LYS A 41 -14.18 -11.99 24.32
N GLU A 42 -15.42 -11.82 23.85
CA GLU A 42 -15.90 -12.58 22.69
C GLU A 42 -15.26 -12.05 21.39
N ALA A 43 -15.09 -10.74 21.27
CA ALA A 43 -14.43 -10.12 20.14
C ALA A 43 -12.98 -10.55 20.00
N GLU A 44 -12.23 -10.58 21.11
CA GLU A 44 -10.84 -11.05 21.14
C GLU A 44 -10.74 -12.54 20.77
N ALA A 45 -11.62 -13.39 21.31
CA ALA A 45 -11.65 -14.81 20.98
C ALA A 45 -11.96 -15.04 19.49
N LYS A 46 -12.94 -14.31 18.93
CA LYS A 46 -13.29 -14.38 17.50
C LYS A 46 -12.16 -13.83 16.63
N PHE A 47 -11.56 -12.71 17.03
CA PHE A 47 -10.45 -12.10 16.29
C PHE A 47 -9.25 -13.02 16.23
N LYS A 48 -8.89 -13.66 17.34
CA LYS A 48 -7.82 -14.66 17.39
C LYS A 48 -8.07 -15.82 16.42
N GLN A 49 -9.28 -16.38 16.42
CA GLN A 49 -9.67 -17.44 15.50
C GLN A 49 -9.61 -17.01 14.03
N ILE A 50 -10.06 -15.78 13.73
CA ILE A 50 -10.04 -15.20 12.38
C ILE A 50 -8.60 -15.03 11.87
N SER A 51 -7.68 -14.57 12.73
CA SER A 51 -6.27 -14.38 12.39
C SER A 51 -5.54 -15.71 12.17
N GLU A 52 -5.79 -16.70 13.03
CA GLU A 52 -5.24 -18.05 12.88
C GLU A 52 -5.70 -18.71 11.57
N ALA A 53 -7.00 -18.59 11.25
CA ALA A 53 -7.55 -19.09 10.00
C ALA A 53 -6.93 -18.42 8.77
N TYR A 54 -6.64 -17.12 8.84
CA TYR A 54 -6.01 -16.38 7.75
C TYR A 54 -4.54 -16.78 7.56
N ASP A 55 -3.76 -16.94 8.62
CA ASP A 55 -2.35 -17.37 8.50
C ASP A 55 -2.23 -18.72 7.79
N VAL A 56 -3.12 -19.67 8.11
CA VAL A 56 -3.12 -20.99 7.49
C VAL A 56 -3.64 -20.96 6.04
N LEU A 57 -4.73 -20.24 5.77
CA LEU A 57 -5.37 -20.26 4.45
C LEU A 57 -4.76 -19.27 3.44
N SER A 58 -3.95 -18.30 3.90
CA SER A 58 -3.27 -17.33 3.05
C SER A 58 -2.00 -17.89 2.40
N ASP A 59 -1.29 -18.79 3.07
CA ASP A 59 -0.09 -19.44 2.53
C ASP A 59 -0.47 -20.72 1.75
N PRO A 60 -0.14 -20.83 0.45
CA PRO A 60 -0.46 -22.00 -0.37
C PRO A 60 0.04 -23.32 0.21
N GLN A 61 1.21 -23.32 0.84
CA GLN A 61 1.79 -24.52 1.45
C GLN A 61 1.03 -24.89 2.73
N LYS A 62 0.76 -23.91 3.61
CA LYS A 62 0.06 -24.17 4.89
C LYS A 62 -1.37 -24.63 4.63
N ARG A 63 -2.02 -24.02 3.64
CA ARG A 63 -3.35 -24.42 3.17
C ARG A 63 -3.34 -25.85 2.66
N GLN A 64 -2.34 -26.24 1.86
CA GLN A 64 -2.23 -27.60 1.36
C GLN A 64 -2.07 -28.63 2.50
N ILE A 65 -1.24 -28.33 3.51
CA ILE A 65 -1.05 -29.21 4.66
C ILE A 65 -2.32 -29.29 5.52
N TYR A 66 -3.00 -28.17 5.71
CA TYR A 66 -4.30 -28.13 6.38
C TYR A 66 -5.37 -28.94 5.64
N ASP A 67 -5.43 -28.83 4.31
CA ASP A 67 -6.39 -29.58 3.49
C ASP A 67 -6.11 -31.09 3.49
N MET A 68 -4.84 -31.49 3.64
CA MET A 68 -4.43 -32.90 3.64
C MET A 68 -4.48 -33.56 5.04
N TYR A 69 -4.07 -32.85 6.09
CA TYR A 69 -3.84 -33.39 7.43
C TYR A 69 -4.59 -32.66 8.55
N GLY A 70 -5.35 -31.62 8.21
CA GLY A 70 -6.06 -30.80 9.19
C GLY A 70 -5.11 -30.00 10.10
N GLU A 71 -5.64 -29.58 11.25
CA GLU A 71 -4.91 -28.80 12.27
C GLU A 71 -3.68 -29.55 12.83
N GLU A 72 -3.72 -30.87 12.92
CA GLU A 72 -2.63 -31.70 13.45
C GLU A 72 -1.37 -31.65 12.55
N GLY A 73 -1.55 -31.50 11.24
CA GLY A 73 -0.45 -31.35 10.29
C GLY A 73 0.36 -30.07 10.51
N LEU A 74 -0.30 -28.99 10.94
CA LEU A 74 0.35 -27.70 11.26
C LEU A 74 1.11 -27.73 12.59
N SER A 75 0.62 -28.50 13.57
CA SER A 75 1.23 -28.62 14.91
C SER A 75 2.44 -29.57 14.94
N SER A 76 2.52 -30.48 13.96
CA SER A 76 3.53 -31.55 13.89
C SER A 76 4.99 -31.10 13.67
N GLY A 77 5.25 -29.79 13.50
CA GLY A 77 6.61 -29.26 13.36
C GLY A 77 7.35 -29.68 12.08
N LEU A 78 6.64 -30.25 11.09
CA LEU A 78 7.16 -30.63 9.77
C LEU A 78 7.44 -29.43 8.84
N TYR A 79 7.28 -28.20 9.33
CA TYR A 79 7.71 -27.00 8.65
C TYR A 79 9.13 -26.60 9.09
N PRO A 80 10.13 -26.55 8.19
CA PRO A 80 11.34 -25.80 8.48
C PRO A 80 10.93 -24.33 8.66
N PRO A 81 11.39 -23.64 9.70
CA PRO A 81 11.10 -22.22 9.84
C PRO A 81 11.69 -21.49 8.62
N PRO A 82 11.00 -20.48 8.06
CA PRO A 82 11.72 -19.49 7.27
C PRO A 82 12.84 -18.95 8.15
N SER A 83 14.03 -18.82 7.57
CA SER A 83 15.28 -18.48 8.24
C SER A 83 15.15 -17.23 9.14
N SER A 84 14.76 -17.42 10.39
CA SER A 84 14.85 -16.40 11.43
C SER A 84 16.32 -16.17 11.76
N LYS A 85 16.85 -15.04 11.30
CA LYS A 85 18.07 -14.47 11.84
C LYS A 85 17.87 -14.23 13.34
N ASN A 86 18.60 -14.99 14.15
CA ASN A 86 19.12 -14.70 15.49
C ASN A 86 18.29 -13.78 16.41
N ARG A 87 17.71 -14.35 17.46
CA ARG A 87 17.73 -13.73 18.80
C ARG A 87 18.12 -14.77 19.84
N ASP A 88 19.29 -14.50 20.41
CA ASP A 88 19.92 -15.18 21.52
C ASP A 88 19.21 -14.88 22.85
N SER A 89 19.46 -15.78 23.82
CA SER A 89 19.25 -15.67 25.26
C SER A 89 17.86 -15.96 25.86
N GLY A 90 17.74 -17.18 26.40
CA GLY A 90 17.70 -17.35 27.86
C GLY A 90 16.35 -17.63 28.53
N TYR A 91 16.29 -18.78 29.21
CA TYR A 91 15.39 -19.16 30.32
C TYR A 91 14.02 -19.79 30.01
N GLY A 92 14.01 -21.15 30.04
CA GLY A 92 13.14 -21.95 30.92
C GLY A 92 11.63 -22.05 30.65
N GLY A 93 11.18 -23.26 30.33
CA GLY A 93 9.90 -23.79 30.85
C GLY A 93 8.71 -23.85 29.88
N SER A 94 8.43 -25.06 29.40
CA SER A 94 7.13 -25.67 29.11
C SER A 94 5.94 -24.80 28.66
N GLY A 95 5.49 -25.03 27.42
CA GLY A 95 4.19 -24.61 26.90
C GLY A 95 4.32 -23.68 25.70
N ARG A 96 4.35 -24.26 24.48
CA ARG A 96 4.27 -23.50 23.23
C ARG A 96 2.84 -22.98 23.02
N GLY A 97 2.46 -21.98 23.81
CA GLY A 97 1.33 -21.11 23.52
C GLY A 97 1.86 -19.82 22.92
N PHE A 98 1.39 -19.48 21.72
CA PHE A 98 1.55 -18.15 21.15
C PHE A 98 1.12 -17.09 22.19
N LYS A 99 2.07 -16.32 22.72
CA LYS A 99 1.77 -15.14 23.54
C LYS A 99 1.25 -14.05 22.62
N PHE A 100 -0.07 -13.94 22.53
CA PHE A 100 -0.77 -12.84 21.87
C PHE A 100 -0.88 -11.68 22.87
N SER A 101 -0.18 -10.58 22.60
CA SER A 101 -0.37 -9.32 23.33
C SER A 101 -1.42 -8.49 22.57
N PRO A 102 -2.54 -8.09 23.19
CA PRO A 102 -3.61 -7.32 22.55
C PRO A 102 -3.23 -5.91 22.07
N ARG A 103 -1.94 -5.54 22.15
CA ARG A 103 -1.37 -4.28 21.65
C ARG A 103 -0.53 -4.46 20.39
N ASP A 104 -0.31 -5.71 19.96
CA ASP A 104 0.58 -6.06 18.84
C ASP A 104 -0.21 -6.47 17.58
N ALA A 105 -1.54 -6.43 17.61
CA ALA A 105 -2.36 -6.67 16.42
C ALA A 105 -2.20 -5.52 15.40
N GLU A 106 -2.06 -4.29 15.89
CA GLU A 106 -1.74 -3.11 15.10
C GLU A 106 -0.31 -3.16 14.53
N ASP A 107 0.69 -3.63 15.27
CA ASP A 107 2.07 -3.76 14.77
C ASP A 107 2.22 -4.89 13.74
N ILE A 108 1.53 -6.03 13.92
CA ILE A 108 1.52 -7.13 12.94
C ILE A 108 0.72 -6.74 11.67
N PHE A 109 -0.34 -5.94 11.83
CA PHE A 109 -1.07 -5.35 10.71
C PHE A 109 -0.28 -4.21 10.04
N GLU A 110 0.50 -3.41 10.75
CA GLU A 110 1.37 -2.39 10.15
C GLU A 110 2.60 -3.00 9.46
N GLU A 111 3.13 -4.12 9.97
CA GLU A 111 4.24 -4.84 9.35
C GLU A 111 3.82 -5.51 8.03
N PHE A 112 2.56 -5.99 7.94
CA PHE A 112 2.03 -6.70 6.76
C PHE A 112 1.17 -5.83 5.82
N PHE A 113 0.48 -4.80 6.33
CA PHE A 113 -0.44 -3.90 5.59
C PHE A 113 -0.03 -2.42 5.58
N GLY A 114 1.01 -2.01 6.31
CA GLY A 114 1.48 -0.61 6.41
C GLY A 114 2.13 -0.02 5.15
N GLY A 115 1.83 -0.56 3.96
CA GLY A 115 2.24 0.01 2.67
C GLY A 115 1.23 0.99 2.06
N LEU A 116 0.05 1.17 2.67
CA LEU A 116 -1.04 1.96 2.07
C LEU A 116 -1.72 2.84 3.14
N ASP A 117 -1.36 4.11 3.12
CA ASP A 117 -2.17 5.27 3.58
C ASP A 117 -2.03 5.73 5.04
N GLY A 118 -1.03 6.61 5.26
CA GLY A 118 -1.19 7.92 5.91
C GLY A 118 -1.60 8.04 7.39
N GLY A 119 -0.65 8.43 8.25
CA GLY A 119 -0.95 9.31 9.40
C GLY A 119 -0.22 9.07 10.72
N GLN A 120 0.98 9.66 10.87
CA GLN A 120 1.43 10.39 12.08
C GLN A 120 1.43 9.66 13.46
N GLY A 121 2.40 8.74 13.65
CA GLY A 121 3.45 8.82 14.68
C GLY A 121 3.16 8.48 16.16
N LYS A 122 3.89 7.49 16.69
CA LYS A 122 4.68 7.65 17.93
C LYS A 122 5.82 6.61 18.03
N SER A 123 6.97 7.13 18.42
CA SER A 123 8.29 6.50 18.45
C SER A 123 8.45 5.50 19.61
N THR A 124 8.96 4.28 19.37
CA THR A 124 9.82 3.54 20.33
C THR A 124 10.65 2.44 19.62
N GLY A 125 11.98 2.62 19.58
CA GLY A 125 12.96 1.54 19.80
C GLY A 125 13.18 0.42 18.77
N GLY A 126 14.16 0.61 17.88
CA GLY A 126 15.24 -0.38 17.70
C GLY A 126 14.98 -1.66 16.91
N GLY A 127 14.92 -1.54 15.58
CA GLY A 127 15.08 -2.66 14.65
C GLY A 127 15.40 -2.12 13.25
N GLY A 128 16.58 -2.42 12.72
CA GLY A 128 17.09 -1.87 11.47
C GLY A 128 16.29 -2.29 10.23
N ARG A 129 15.12 -1.66 10.02
CA ARG A 129 14.65 -1.39 8.66
C ARG A 129 15.68 -0.44 8.05
N LEU A 130 16.34 -0.85 6.97
CA LEU A 130 17.08 0.07 6.10
C LEU A 130 16.17 1.29 5.91
N LYS A 131 16.55 2.45 6.47
CA LYS A 131 15.76 3.67 6.34
C LYS A 131 15.63 3.91 4.84
N LYS A 132 14.43 3.90 4.26
CA LYS A 132 14.27 4.28 2.86
C LYS A 132 14.67 5.75 2.74
N ALA A 133 15.47 6.08 1.72
CA ALA A 133 15.82 7.46 1.44
C ALA A 133 14.55 8.30 1.18
N ALA A 134 14.63 9.61 1.41
CA ALA A 134 13.47 10.49 1.30
C ALA A 134 12.80 10.41 -0.08
N VAL A 135 11.46 10.41 -0.09
CA VAL A 135 10.65 10.40 -1.31
C VAL A 135 10.91 11.68 -2.10
N MET A 136 11.20 11.54 -3.38
CA MET A 136 11.45 12.69 -4.27
C MET A 136 10.15 13.02 -5.01
N GLU A 137 9.52 14.13 -4.69
CA GLU A 137 8.32 14.61 -5.39
C GLU A 137 8.70 15.61 -6.50
N THR A 138 8.24 15.35 -7.73
CA THR A 138 8.48 16.22 -8.90
C THR A 138 7.15 16.59 -9.57
N LYS A 139 6.96 17.85 -9.92
CA LYS A 139 5.77 18.29 -10.66
C LYS A 139 5.87 17.88 -12.13
N LEU A 140 4.80 17.30 -12.67
CA LEU A 140 4.66 16.97 -14.08
C LEU A 140 3.69 17.97 -14.73
N PRO A 141 4.20 19.03 -15.38
CA PRO A 141 3.35 20.08 -15.92
C PRO A 141 2.71 19.62 -17.25
N CYS A 142 1.42 19.31 -17.23
CA CYS A 142 0.62 18.84 -18.37
C CYS A 142 -0.26 19.95 -18.95
N SER A 143 -0.42 20.00 -20.27
CA SER A 143 -1.41 20.89 -20.89
C SER A 143 -2.83 20.30 -20.82
N LEU A 144 -3.86 21.14 -20.96
CA LEU A 144 -5.25 20.68 -21.02
C LEU A 144 -5.48 19.69 -22.17
N GLU A 145 -4.85 19.91 -23.33
CA GLU A 145 -4.93 19.00 -24.47
C GLU A 145 -4.31 17.62 -24.19
N GLU A 146 -3.15 17.60 -23.50
CA GLU A 146 -2.49 16.36 -23.08
C GLU A 146 -3.35 15.57 -22.10
N LEU A 147 -4.02 16.26 -21.17
CA LEU A 147 -4.93 15.63 -20.20
C LEU A 147 -6.24 15.17 -20.85
N TYR A 148 -6.69 15.82 -21.92
CA TYR A 148 -7.90 15.43 -22.65
C TYR A 148 -7.68 14.22 -23.57
N LYS A 149 -6.63 14.26 -24.41
CA LYS A 149 -6.35 13.19 -25.39
C LYS A 149 -5.55 12.03 -24.79
N GLY A 150 -4.87 12.26 -23.68
CA GLY A 150 -3.80 11.39 -23.18
C GLY A 150 -2.53 11.58 -24.00
N SER A 151 -1.35 11.41 -23.38
CA SER A 151 -0.07 11.54 -24.07
C SER A 151 1.03 10.72 -23.41
N ARG A 152 2.10 10.42 -24.17
CA ARG A 152 3.30 9.77 -23.64
C ARG A 152 4.41 10.81 -23.53
N ARG A 153 4.84 11.11 -22.30
CA ARG A 153 5.86 12.13 -22.03
C ARG A 153 7.14 11.50 -21.51
N LYS A 154 8.28 11.90 -22.08
CA LYS A 154 9.60 11.51 -21.59
C LYS A 154 10.14 12.62 -20.71
N MET A 155 10.46 12.31 -19.45
CA MET A 155 10.99 13.25 -18.48
C MET A 155 12.40 12.81 -18.10
N LYS A 156 13.35 13.74 -18.13
CA LYS A 156 14.70 13.49 -17.61
C LYS A 156 14.69 13.73 -16.11
N ILE A 157 15.12 12.75 -15.34
CA ILE A 157 15.27 12.85 -13.90
C ILE A 157 16.74 12.72 -13.53
N SER A 158 17.15 13.46 -12.51
CA SER A 158 18.46 13.33 -11.89
C SER A 158 18.27 12.70 -10.52
N ARG A 159 18.94 11.57 -10.29
CA ARG A 159 18.97 10.91 -8.98
C ARG A 159 20.41 10.74 -8.53
N ILE A 160 20.63 10.77 -7.22
CA ILE A 160 21.94 10.49 -6.63
C ILE A 160 22.06 8.98 -6.43
N VAL A 161 23.13 8.37 -6.94
CA VAL A 161 23.48 6.94 -6.80
C VAL A 161 24.88 6.84 -6.18
N LEU A 162 25.15 5.81 -5.38
CA LEU A 162 26.48 5.55 -4.86
C LEU A 162 27.28 4.77 -5.89
N ASP A 163 28.46 5.27 -6.23
CA ASP A 163 29.42 4.56 -7.09
C ASP A 163 30.14 3.45 -6.30
N ASP A 164 30.88 2.57 -6.97
CA ASP A 164 31.62 1.45 -6.35
C ASP A 164 32.66 1.93 -5.30
N SER A 165 33.02 3.22 -5.35
CA SER A 165 33.90 3.89 -4.39
C SER A 165 33.16 4.52 -3.19
N GLY A 166 31.86 4.32 -3.05
CA GLY A 166 31.03 4.90 -1.98
C GLY A 166 30.78 6.41 -2.09
N LYS A 167 31.06 7.02 -3.25
CA LYS A 167 30.84 8.45 -3.50
C LYS A 167 29.45 8.69 -4.11
N PRO A 168 28.74 9.76 -3.72
CA PRO A 168 27.46 10.13 -4.33
C PRO A 168 27.70 10.70 -5.74
N VAL A 169 27.17 10.03 -6.76
CA VAL A 169 27.22 10.44 -8.17
C VAL A 169 25.80 10.72 -8.67
N THR A 170 25.61 11.85 -9.34
CA THR A 170 24.31 12.20 -9.94
C THR A 170 24.16 11.50 -11.29
N VAL A 171 23.22 10.57 -11.38
CA VAL A 171 22.87 9.84 -12.60
C VAL A 171 21.61 10.44 -13.19
N GLN A 172 21.62 10.68 -14.51
CA GLN A 172 20.43 11.12 -15.24
C GLN A 172 19.77 9.94 -15.94
N GLU A 173 18.48 9.75 -15.72
CA GLU A 173 17.67 8.70 -16.35
C GLU A 173 16.47 9.35 -17.07
N VAL A 174 16.02 8.75 -18.18
CA VAL A 174 14.82 9.21 -18.89
C VAL A 174 13.67 8.26 -18.59
N LEU A 175 12.65 8.75 -17.90
CA LEU A 175 11.45 8.00 -17.59
C LEU A 175 10.32 8.38 -18.55
N ALA A 176 9.60 7.38 -19.05
CA ALA A 176 8.42 7.58 -19.89
C ALA A 176 7.14 7.47 -19.05
N ILE A 177 6.40 8.56 -18.95
CA ILE A 177 5.13 8.66 -18.23
C ILE A 177 3.99 8.61 -19.24
N HIS A 178 3.05 7.69 -19.02
CA HIS A 178 1.83 7.56 -19.82
C HIS A 178 0.71 8.32 -19.11
N ILE A 179 0.41 9.52 -19.60
CA ILE A 179 -0.67 10.37 -19.11
C ILE A 179 -1.98 9.83 -19.66
N LYS A 180 -2.86 9.33 -18.78
CA LYS A 180 -4.18 8.85 -19.20
C LYS A 180 -5.15 10.02 -19.38
N PRO A 181 -6.08 9.93 -20.33
CA PRO A 181 -7.17 10.89 -20.47
C PRO A 181 -7.93 11.08 -19.15
N GLY A 182 -8.27 12.33 -18.82
CA GLY A 182 -9.08 12.68 -17.66
C GLY A 182 -8.34 12.79 -16.33
N TRP A 183 -7.00 12.63 -16.31
CA TRP A 183 -6.23 12.89 -15.09
C TRP A 183 -6.47 14.30 -14.55
N LYS A 184 -6.65 14.39 -13.24
CA LYS A 184 -6.87 15.65 -12.52
C LYS A 184 -5.56 16.18 -11.97
N LYS A 185 -5.49 17.49 -11.74
CA LYS A 185 -4.44 18.09 -10.92
C LYS A 185 -4.27 17.34 -9.59
N GLY A 186 -3.03 17.03 -9.23
CA GLY A 186 -2.71 16.30 -8.00
C GLY A 186 -2.63 14.78 -8.15
N THR A 187 -2.95 14.21 -9.32
CA THR A 187 -2.77 12.77 -9.57
C THR A 187 -1.30 12.39 -9.37
N LYS A 188 -1.03 11.40 -8.52
CA LYS A 188 0.32 10.95 -8.17
C LYS A 188 0.71 9.72 -8.99
N ILE A 189 1.91 9.73 -9.56
CA ILE A 189 2.50 8.61 -10.30
C ILE A 189 3.80 8.22 -9.61
N THR A 190 3.82 7.04 -9.00
CA THR A 190 4.98 6.55 -8.24
C THR A 190 5.87 5.65 -9.10
N PHE A 191 7.15 5.95 -9.10
CA PHE A 191 8.22 5.14 -9.67
C PHE A 191 9.06 4.60 -8.50
N PRO A 192 8.87 3.33 -8.11
CA PRO A 192 9.56 2.76 -6.97
C PRO A 192 11.07 2.72 -7.21
N GLU A 193 11.86 3.02 -6.17
CA GLU A 193 13.33 2.96 -6.18
C GLU A 193 14.03 3.86 -7.24
N LYS A 194 13.29 4.80 -7.86
CA LYS A 194 13.81 5.78 -8.83
C LYS A 194 14.15 7.14 -8.21
N GLY A 195 14.03 7.28 -6.90
CA GLY A 195 14.45 8.44 -6.12
C GLY A 195 15.95 8.43 -5.80
N ASN A 196 16.34 9.26 -4.83
CA ASN A 196 17.73 9.35 -4.39
C ASN A 196 18.14 8.11 -3.59
N HIS A 197 19.39 7.71 -3.75
CA HIS A 197 20.01 6.64 -2.97
C HIS A 197 20.91 7.25 -1.90
N GLU A 198 20.67 6.88 -0.64
CA GLU A 198 21.48 7.30 0.50
C GLU A 198 22.31 6.12 1.03
N SER A 199 23.47 6.41 1.62
CA SER A 199 24.35 5.37 2.16
C SER A 199 23.70 4.64 3.33
N GLY A 200 23.57 3.32 3.22
CA GLY A 200 22.88 2.48 4.20
C GLY A 200 21.35 2.47 4.09
N ALA A 201 20.80 2.99 2.99
CA ALA A 201 19.37 3.12 2.73
C ALA A 201 18.99 2.51 1.37
N ALA A 202 17.82 1.89 1.27
CA ALA A 202 17.26 1.53 -0.04
C ALA A 202 16.92 2.82 -0.82
N PRO A 203 17.04 2.82 -2.17
CA PRO A 203 16.66 3.96 -2.98
C PRO A 203 15.23 4.44 -2.67
N GLY A 204 15.05 5.75 -2.55
CA GLY A 204 13.73 6.34 -2.32
C GLY A 204 12.83 6.17 -3.54
N ASP A 205 11.53 6.44 -3.35
CA ASP A 205 10.57 6.45 -4.44
C ASP A 205 10.52 7.83 -5.11
N LEU A 206 10.30 7.84 -6.41
CA LEU A 206 10.08 9.07 -7.18
C LEU A 206 8.59 9.22 -7.49
N ILE A 207 7.97 10.28 -6.99
CA ILE A 207 6.57 10.57 -7.24
C ILE A 207 6.45 11.76 -8.17
N PHE A 208 5.77 11.56 -9.30
CA PHE A 208 5.33 12.66 -10.15
C PHE A 208 3.92 13.09 -9.76
N VAL A 209 3.73 14.38 -9.52
CA VAL A 209 2.41 14.96 -9.27
C VAL A 209 1.98 15.72 -10.51
N VAL A 210 0.84 15.35 -11.10
CA VAL A 210 0.26 16.05 -12.25
C VAL A 210 -0.06 17.49 -11.85
N ASP A 211 0.52 18.43 -12.57
CA ASP A 211 0.24 19.86 -12.43
C ASP A 211 -0.30 20.39 -13.75
N GLU A 212 -1.33 21.23 -13.69
CA GLU A 212 -1.99 21.74 -14.89
C GLU A 212 -1.31 23.05 -15.31
N LYS A 213 -0.79 23.08 -16.55
CA LYS A 213 -0.25 24.29 -17.12
C LYS A 213 -1.38 25.32 -17.33
N PRO A 214 -1.18 26.59 -16.96
CA PRO A 214 -2.12 27.65 -17.28
C PRO A 214 -2.38 27.71 -18.79
N HIS A 215 -3.65 27.70 -19.20
CA HIS A 215 -4.04 27.83 -20.60
C HIS A 215 -4.51 29.27 -20.87
N PRO A 216 -4.19 29.87 -22.04
CA PRO A 216 -4.51 31.27 -22.31
C PRO A 216 -6.02 31.56 -22.38
N THR A 217 -6.83 30.59 -22.82
CA THR A 217 -8.28 30.78 -23.04
C THR A 217 -9.17 30.01 -22.07
N PHE A 218 -8.69 28.91 -21.49
CA PHE A 218 -9.53 27.99 -20.73
C PHE A 218 -8.99 27.85 -19.31
N LYS A 219 -9.90 27.83 -18.34
CA LYS A 219 -9.61 27.45 -16.98
C LYS A 219 -10.38 26.16 -16.70
N ARG A 220 -9.67 25.09 -16.39
CA ARG A 220 -10.32 23.84 -16.00
C ARG A 220 -10.79 23.93 -14.56
N ASP A 221 -12.05 23.54 -14.35
CA ASP A 221 -12.66 23.35 -13.05
C ASP A 221 -13.23 21.93 -13.01
N ASP A 222 -12.48 20.99 -12.45
CA ASP A 222 -12.77 19.56 -12.49
C ASP A 222 -13.01 18.98 -13.90
N ASN A 223 -14.28 18.83 -14.27
CA ASN A 223 -14.74 18.30 -15.56
C ASN A 223 -15.18 19.41 -16.52
N ASP A 224 -15.28 20.64 -16.04
CA ASP A 224 -15.75 21.79 -16.78
C ASP A 224 -14.58 22.65 -17.27
N LEU A 225 -14.78 23.31 -18.40
CA LEU A 225 -13.86 24.31 -18.93
C LEU A 225 -14.55 25.68 -18.88
N VAL A 226 -14.02 26.57 -18.06
CA VAL A 226 -14.49 27.94 -17.90
C VAL A 226 -13.68 28.86 -18.80
N ILE A 227 -14.36 29.69 -19.58
CA ILE A 227 -13.76 30.72 -20.44
C ILE A 227 -14.44 32.06 -20.21
N ASN A 228 -13.65 33.14 -20.18
CA ASN A 228 -14.18 34.50 -20.20
C ASN A 228 -14.18 35.02 -21.64
N GLN A 229 -15.32 34.88 -22.31
CA GLN A 229 -15.50 35.40 -23.67
C GLN A 229 -15.98 36.85 -23.62
N LYS A 230 -15.20 37.76 -24.23
CA LYS A 230 -15.65 39.14 -24.46
C LYS A 230 -16.50 39.18 -25.72
N ILE A 231 -17.76 39.56 -25.59
CA ILE A 231 -18.69 39.75 -26.70
C ILE A 231 -19.03 41.24 -26.85
N SER A 232 -19.22 41.69 -28.09
CA SER A 232 -19.71 43.05 -28.32
C SER A 232 -21.20 43.13 -27.95
N LEU A 233 -21.65 44.30 -27.49
CA LEU A 233 -23.06 44.52 -27.16
C LEU A 233 -23.98 44.26 -28.37
N LEU A 234 -23.52 44.65 -29.57
CA LEU A 234 -24.25 44.40 -30.81
C LEU A 234 -24.43 42.90 -31.05
N ASP A 235 -23.36 42.10 -30.91
CA ASP A 235 -23.42 40.65 -31.13
C ASP A 235 -24.26 39.94 -30.06
N ALA A 236 -24.20 40.42 -28.80
CA ALA A 236 -25.03 39.94 -27.70
C ALA A 236 -26.53 40.18 -27.93
N LEU A 237 -26.90 41.32 -28.53
CA LEU A 237 -28.29 41.69 -28.83
C LEU A 237 -28.81 41.07 -30.14
N THR A 238 -27.93 40.89 -31.14
CA THR A 238 -28.33 40.39 -32.47
C THR A 238 -28.23 38.86 -32.60
N GLY A 239 -27.73 38.17 -31.57
CA GLY A 239 -27.72 36.70 -31.53
C GLY A 239 -26.81 36.08 -32.58
N LYS A 240 -25.66 36.69 -32.87
CA LYS A 240 -24.65 36.06 -33.72
C LYS A 240 -24.04 34.85 -33.01
N THR A 241 -24.09 33.69 -33.65
CA THR A 241 -23.30 32.52 -33.29
C THR A 241 -21.84 32.78 -33.65
N THR A 242 -21.03 33.18 -32.66
CA THR A 242 -19.56 33.16 -32.71
C THR A 242 -19.03 31.80 -32.31
#